data_AF-A0A0L0C231-F1
#
_entry.id   AF-A0A0L0C231-F1
#
_cell.length_a   1.000
_cell.length_b   1.000
_cell.length_c   1.000
_cell.angle_alpha   90.00
_cell.angle_beta   90.00
_cell.angle_gamma   90.00
#
_symmetry.space_group_name_H-M   'P 1'
#
loop_
_entity.id
_entity.type
_entity.pdbx_description
1 polymer ?
#
loop_
_entity_poly.entity_id
_entity_poly.type
_entity_poly.pdbx_seq_one_letter_code
_entity_poly.pdbx_strand_id
1 'polypeptide(L)'
;MNIKIITILFASILALSCGSDLSDFTTNVEKSTKTLGGVNCLTEAAFSVENVANDFIYDIEICNAKASAVVTELNNYSKTITHKTAKVIDADDNICNNAAYDDADASDIPSTACTNKMNTLMGNLYTAVSDTINYLATNSAIADSCSEIAANTLKLNLPILTEAVKMCGSTSF
;
A
#
# COMPACT_ATOMS: atom_id res chain seq x y z
N MET A 1 1.61 30.11 -19.63
CA MET A 1 1.69 30.11 -18.15
C MET A 1 0.65 29.11 -17.64
N ASN A 2 0.98 28.37 -16.58
CA ASN A 2 0.17 27.37 -15.85
C ASN A 2 0.45 25.90 -16.15
N ILE A 3 1.66 25.48 -15.76
CA ILE A 3 1.92 24.11 -15.31
C ILE A 3 1.33 24.02 -13.89
N LYS A 4 0.25 23.25 -13.71
CA LYS A 4 -0.24 22.88 -12.38
C LYS A 4 0.58 21.68 -11.90
N ILE A 5 1.73 21.95 -11.28
CA ILE A 5 2.42 20.96 -10.42
C ILE A 5 1.67 20.97 -9.09
N ILE A 6 0.95 19.88 -8.82
CA ILE A 6 0.42 19.59 -7.48
C ILE A 6 1.54 18.85 -6.75
N THR A 7 2.39 19.59 -6.05
CA THR A 7 3.34 19.04 -5.10
C THR A 7 2.57 18.68 -3.83
N ILE A 8 2.23 17.40 -3.64
CA ILE A 8 1.69 16.91 -2.37
C ILE A 8 2.86 16.83 -1.39
N LEU A 9 2.95 17.83 -0.50
CA LEU A 9 3.86 17.84 0.63
C LEU A 9 3.26 16.93 1.72
N PHE A 10 3.74 15.70 1.85
CA PHE A 10 3.41 14.84 2.98
C PHE A 10 4.19 15.33 4.21
N ALA A 11 3.50 16.06 5.09
CA ALA A 11 3.98 16.38 6.42
C ALA A 11 3.97 15.13 7.30
N SER A 12 5.13 14.85 7.90
CA SER A 12 5.40 13.76 8.82
C SER A 12 4.46 13.78 10.03
N ILE A 13 3.71 12.70 10.23
CA ILE A 13 3.11 12.37 11.53
C ILE A 13 3.53 10.95 11.90
N LEU A 14 4.56 10.85 12.72
CA LEU A 14 4.90 9.64 13.47
C LEU A 14 4.06 9.63 14.74
N ALA A 15 2.92 8.95 14.70
CA ALA A 15 2.25 8.41 15.88
C ALA A 15 1.92 6.95 15.58
N LEU A 16 2.79 6.04 16.04
CA LEU A 16 2.56 4.60 15.98
C LEU A 16 1.51 4.23 17.04
N SER A 17 0.24 4.20 16.66
CA SER A 17 -0.86 3.63 17.43
C SER A 17 -1.27 2.28 16.84
N CYS A 18 -0.40 1.27 16.99
CA CYS A 18 -0.57 -0.07 16.38
C CYS A 18 -1.87 -0.84 16.76
N GLY A 19 -2.74 -0.31 17.63
CA GLY A 19 -4.02 -0.94 17.99
C GLY A 19 -5.27 -0.32 17.36
N SER A 20 -5.30 1.01 17.20
CA SER A 20 -6.41 1.72 16.53
C SER A 20 -6.34 1.57 15.01
N ASP A 21 -5.13 1.55 14.47
CA ASP A 21 -4.91 1.73 13.05
C ASP A 21 -5.41 0.54 12.23
N LEU A 22 -5.32 -0.70 12.74
CA LEU A 22 -5.84 -1.88 12.05
C LEU A 22 -7.38 -1.95 12.08
N SER A 23 -8.00 -1.55 13.19
CA SER A 23 -9.46 -1.52 13.31
C SER A 23 -10.06 -0.47 12.37
N ASP A 24 -9.45 0.73 12.34
CA ASP A 24 -9.85 1.82 11.46
C ASP A 24 -9.59 1.46 9.99
N PHE A 25 -8.46 0.83 9.69
CA PHE A 25 -8.15 0.32 8.35
C PHE A 25 -9.22 -0.68 7.89
N THR A 26 -9.49 -1.71 8.69
CA THR A 26 -10.48 -2.76 8.37
C THR A 26 -11.87 -2.15 8.14
N THR A 27 -12.28 -1.21 8.99
CA THR A 27 -13.56 -0.50 8.85
C THR A 27 -13.65 0.24 7.52
N ASN A 28 -12.58 0.90 7.07
CA ASN A 28 -12.57 1.63 5.80
C ASN A 28 -12.55 0.69 4.59
N VAL A 29 -11.87 -0.46 4.68
CA VAL A 29 -11.96 -1.51 3.65
C VAL A 29 -13.39 -2.05 3.55
N GLU A 30 -14.04 -2.35 4.68
CA GLU A 30 -15.43 -2.81 4.72
C GLU A 30 -16.42 -1.79 4.16
N LYS A 31 -16.18 -0.49 4.36
CA LYS A 31 -17.00 0.56 3.74
C LYS A 31 -16.78 0.62 2.23
N SER A 32 -15.53 0.55 1.78
CA SER A 32 -15.17 0.65 0.36
C SER A 32 -15.69 -0.54 -0.44
N THR A 33 -15.70 -1.75 0.14
CA THR A 33 -16.16 -2.98 -0.54
C THR A 33 -17.69 -3.09 -0.67
N LYS A 34 -18.43 -2.02 -0.38
CA LYS A 34 -19.89 -1.92 -0.61
C LYS A 34 -20.25 -1.60 -2.06
N THR A 35 -19.31 -1.04 -2.83
CA THR A 35 -19.52 -0.65 -4.22
C THR A 35 -18.29 -1.02 -5.08
N LEU A 36 -18.45 -1.22 -6.39
CA LEU A 36 -17.31 -1.52 -7.27
C LEU A 36 -16.35 -0.31 -7.39
N GLY A 37 -16.85 0.92 -7.32
CA GLY A 37 -15.99 2.11 -7.29
C GLY A 37 -15.09 2.14 -6.05
N GLY A 38 -15.61 1.70 -4.90
CA GLY A 38 -14.80 1.56 -3.69
C GLY A 38 -13.80 0.40 -3.77
N VAL A 39 -14.14 -0.70 -4.43
CA VAL A 39 -13.18 -1.78 -4.73
C VAL A 39 -12.05 -1.28 -5.62
N ASN A 40 -12.36 -0.58 -6.73
CA ASN A 40 -11.35 0.03 -7.61
C ASN A 40 -10.42 0.98 -6.82
N CYS A 41 -10.99 1.83 -5.95
CA CYS A 41 -10.19 2.73 -5.09
C CYS A 41 -9.20 1.96 -4.20
N LEU A 42 -9.61 0.82 -3.61
CA LEU A 42 -8.71 -0.02 -2.82
C LEU A 42 -7.59 -0.62 -3.68
N THR A 43 -7.88 -1.00 -4.92
CA THR A 43 -6.88 -1.48 -5.87
C THR A 43 -5.85 -0.38 -6.21
N GLU A 44 -6.30 0.85 -6.44
CA GLU A 44 -5.40 2.01 -6.64
C GLU A 44 -4.52 2.29 -5.41
N ALA A 45 -5.08 2.13 -4.20
CA ALA A 45 -4.31 2.22 -2.96
C ALA A 45 -3.23 1.12 -2.88
N ALA A 46 -3.56 -0.12 -3.30
CA ALA A 46 -2.60 -1.21 -3.37
C ALA A 46 -1.48 -0.94 -4.40
N PHE A 47 -1.83 -0.45 -5.60
CA PHE A 47 -0.86 -0.04 -6.62
C PHE A 47 0.11 1.04 -6.11
N SER A 48 -0.40 2.02 -5.36
CA SER A 48 0.45 3.09 -4.81
C SER A 48 1.55 2.55 -3.90
N VAL A 49 1.23 1.54 -3.10
CA VAL A 49 2.20 0.89 -2.20
C VAL A 49 3.13 -0.06 -2.95
N GLU A 50 2.64 -0.72 -3.99
CA GLU A 50 3.47 -1.54 -4.88
C GLU A 50 4.59 -0.71 -5.52
N ASN A 51 4.25 0.49 -6.02
CA ASN A 51 5.24 1.40 -6.59
C ASN A 51 6.33 1.76 -5.57
N VAL A 52 5.94 2.09 -4.33
CA VAL A 52 6.89 2.39 -3.25
C VAL A 52 7.82 1.21 -2.95
N ALA A 53 7.29 -0.02 -2.94
CA ALA A 53 8.10 -1.22 -2.72
C ALA A 53 9.05 -1.51 -3.89
N ASN A 54 8.58 -1.35 -5.13
CA ASN A 54 9.38 -1.55 -6.33
C ASN A 54 10.48 -0.49 -6.48
N ASP A 55 10.20 0.76 -6.13
CA ASP A 55 11.20 1.85 -6.11
C ASP A 55 12.33 1.52 -5.13
N PHE A 56 11.99 1.00 -3.94
CA PHE A 56 13.02 0.54 -3.00
C PHE A 56 13.88 -0.60 -3.57
N ILE A 57 13.25 -1.61 -4.18
CA ILE A 57 13.97 -2.74 -4.81
C ILE A 57 14.92 -2.24 -5.89
N TYR A 58 14.47 -1.30 -6.72
CA TYR A 58 15.27 -0.70 -7.77
C TYR A 58 16.44 0.14 -7.20
N ASP A 59 16.18 0.96 -6.19
CA ASP A 59 17.20 1.80 -5.56
C ASP A 59 18.34 0.97 -4.96
N ILE A 60 18.02 -0.12 -4.26
CA ILE A 60 19.06 -1.00 -3.67
C ILE A 60 19.84 -1.77 -4.73
N GLU A 61 19.24 -2.09 -5.88
CA GLU A 61 19.95 -2.69 -7.02
C GLU A 61 20.96 -1.71 -7.61
N ILE A 62 20.57 -0.44 -7.78
CA ILE A 62 21.47 0.63 -8.25
C ILE A 62 22.60 0.88 -7.26
N CYS A 63 22.31 0.87 -5.97
CA CYS A 63 23.32 1.12 -4.94
C CYS A 63 24.52 0.18 -5.04
N ASN A 64 24.36 -1.00 -5.68
CA ASN A 64 25.41 -2.03 -5.84
C ASN A 64 26.17 -2.31 -4.54
N ALA A 65 25.50 -2.09 -3.41
CA ALA A 65 26.05 -2.27 -2.09
C ALA A 65 26.12 -3.78 -1.84
N LYS A 66 27.15 -4.25 -1.11
CA LYS A 66 27.07 -5.56 -0.48
C LYS A 66 25.91 -5.49 0.51
N ALA A 67 24.75 -5.99 0.10
CA ALA A 67 23.53 -5.86 0.87
C ALA A 67 23.77 -6.35 2.30
N SER A 68 23.63 -5.43 3.26
CA SER A 68 23.63 -5.81 4.67
C SER A 68 22.48 -6.78 4.93
N ALA A 69 22.51 -7.46 6.08
CA ALA A 69 21.38 -8.31 6.49
C ALA A 69 20.07 -7.49 6.54
N VAL A 70 20.14 -6.22 6.99
CA VAL A 70 19.00 -5.30 7.06
C VAL A 70 18.45 -5.01 5.66
N VAL A 71 19.31 -4.65 4.71
CA VAL A 71 18.90 -4.34 3.33
C VAL A 71 18.31 -5.56 2.63
N THR A 72 18.91 -6.74 2.85
CA THR A 72 18.40 -8.00 2.32
C THR A 72 17.00 -8.30 2.84
N GLU A 73 16.76 -8.08 4.12
CA GLU A 73 15.46 -8.32 4.73
C GLU A 73 14.41 -7.31 4.25
N LEU A 74 14.76 -6.03 4.11
CA LEU A 74 13.88 -5.02 3.51
C LEU A 74 13.50 -5.35 2.06
N ASN A 75 14.42 -5.94 1.29
CA ASN A 75 14.12 -6.44 -0.05
C ASN A 75 13.07 -7.56 0.00
N ASN A 76 13.20 -8.49 0.95
CA ASN A 76 12.23 -9.58 1.14
C ASN A 76 10.84 -9.05 1.56
N TYR A 77 10.81 -8.07 2.45
CA TYR A 77 9.58 -7.37 2.83
C TYR A 77 8.93 -6.68 1.64
N SER A 78 9.72 -5.95 0.84
CA SER A 78 9.22 -5.23 -0.35
C SER A 78 8.67 -6.20 -1.39
N LYS A 79 9.35 -7.32 -1.67
CA LYS A 79 8.82 -8.40 -2.53
C LYS A 79 7.54 -9.02 -1.98
N THR A 80 7.43 -9.14 -0.66
CA THR A 80 6.21 -9.62 -0.02
C THR A 80 5.05 -8.65 -0.25
N ILE A 81 5.30 -7.34 -0.10
CA ILE A 81 4.32 -6.29 -0.42
C ILE A 81 3.86 -6.41 -1.88
N THR A 82 4.78 -6.42 -2.85
CA THR A 82 4.47 -6.58 -4.29
C THR A 82 3.65 -7.84 -4.57
N HIS A 83 3.95 -8.96 -3.90
CA HIS A 83 3.16 -10.18 -4.04
C HIS A 83 1.74 -10.06 -3.45
N LYS A 84 1.56 -9.29 -2.37
CA LYS A 84 0.22 -9.05 -1.79
C LYS A 84 -0.60 -8.10 -2.66
N THR A 85 0.00 -7.05 -3.21
CA THR A 85 -0.68 -6.10 -4.11
C THR A 85 -1.14 -6.80 -5.39
N ALA A 86 -0.28 -7.63 -5.99
CA ALA A 86 -0.65 -8.43 -7.16
C ALA A 86 -1.90 -9.31 -6.92
N LYS A 87 -2.08 -9.84 -5.70
CA LYS A 87 -3.29 -10.60 -5.35
C LYS A 87 -4.52 -9.74 -5.19
N VAL A 88 -4.38 -8.49 -4.72
CA VAL A 88 -5.49 -7.53 -4.63
C VAL A 88 -5.97 -7.20 -6.04
N ILE A 89 -5.04 -6.86 -6.94
CA ILE A 89 -5.33 -6.56 -8.34
C ILE A 89 -6.00 -7.75 -9.04
N ASP A 90 -5.44 -8.96 -8.89
CA ASP A 90 -6.05 -10.18 -9.43
C ASP A 90 -7.47 -10.43 -8.92
N ALA A 91 -7.74 -10.13 -7.64
CA ALA A 91 -9.08 -10.27 -7.08
C ALA A 91 -10.05 -9.22 -7.63
N ASP A 92 -9.62 -7.98 -7.79
CA ASP A 92 -10.40 -6.93 -8.42
C ASP A 92 -10.80 -7.33 -9.86
N ASP A 93 -9.82 -7.73 -10.66
CA ASP A 93 -10.03 -8.12 -12.05
C ASP A 93 -10.92 -9.36 -12.17
N ASN A 94 -10.58 -10.44 -11.43
CA ASN A 94 -11.11 -11.78 -11.71
C ASN A 94 -12.18 -12.28 -10.73
N ILE A 95 -12.29 -11.69 -9.54
CA ILE A 95 -13.27 -12.10 -8.52
C ILE A 95 -14.37 -11.04 -8.38
N CYS A 96 -13.99 -9.77 -8.45
CA CYS A 96 -14.93 -8.65 -8.47
C CYS A 96 -15.47 -8.38 -9.88
N ASN A 97 -14.86 -8.97 -10.92
CA ASN A 97 -15.16 -8.74 -12.33
C ASN A 97 -15.01 -7.26 -12.73
N ASN A 98 -14.01 -6.60 -12.17
CA ASN A 98 -13.82 -5.17 -12.27
C ASN A 98 -12.72 -4.76 -13.27
N ALA A 99 -12.18 -5.72 -14.04
CA ALA A 99 -11.06 -5.47 -14.97
C ALA A 99 -11.34 -4.43 -16.06
N ALA A 100 -12.62 -4.19 -16.35
CA ALA A 100 -13.08 -3.19 -17.31
C ALA A 100 -13.95 -2.11 -16.64
N TYR A 101 -13.65 -1.79 -15.39
CA TYR A 101 -14.35 -0.77 -14.60
C TYR A 101 -14.53 0.54 -15.39
N ASP A 102 -15.76 1.01 -15.44
CA ASP A 102 -16.13 2.35 -15.86
C ASP A 102 -16.77 3.11 -14.68
N ASP A 103 -16.66 4.44 -14.66
CA ASP A 103 -17.29 5.27 -13.62
C ASP A 103 -18.82 5.05 -13.53
N ALA A 104 -19.47 4.57 -14.60
CA ALA A 104 -20.87 4.17 -14.58
C ALA A 104 -21.14 2.96 -13.67
N ASP A 105 -20.15 2.10 -13.44
CA ASP A 105 -20.24 0.91 -12.59
C ASP A 105 -19.96 1.25 -11.11
N ALA A 106 -19.59 2.48 -10.79
CA ALA A 106 -19.13 2.91 -9.47
C ALA A 106 -20.07 2.51 -8.33
N SER A 107 -21.38 2.58 -8.57
CA SER A 107 -22.44 2.31 -7.58
C SER A 107 -22.88 0.84 -7.51
N ASP A 108 -22.37 0.00 -8.41
CA ASP A 108 -22.77 -1.41 -8.46
C ASP A 108 -22.32 -2.18 -7.23
N ILE A 109 -23.16 -3.11 -6.79
CA ILE A 109 -22.94 -3.89 -5.57
C ILE A 109 -22.05 -5.08 -5.90
N PRO A 110 -20.85 -5.20 -5.29
CA PRO A 110 -19.97 -6.34 -5.51
C PRO A 110 -20.60 -7.63 -4.97
N SER A 111 -20.18 -8.77 -5.52
CA SER A 111 -20.57 -10.07 -4.97
C SER A 111 -20.01 -10.25 -3.56
N THR A 112 -20.69 -11.04 -2.71
CA THR A 112 -20.17 -11.39 -1.38
C THR A 112 -18.78 -12.04 -1.44
N ALA A 113 -18.49 -12.78 -2.52
CA ALA A 113 -17.17 -13.37 -2.75
C ALA A 113 -16.09 -12.30 -2.94
N CYS A 114 -16.39 -11.27 -3.75
CA CYS A 114 -15.52 -10.10 -3.92
C CYS A 114 -15.27 -9.38 -2.58
N THR A 115 -16.32 -8.98 -1.88
CA THR A 115 -16.21 -8.28 -0.59
C THR A 115 -15.33 -9.04 0.41
N ASN A 116 -15.60 -10.34 0.62
CA ASN A 116 -14.84 -11.16 1.55
C ASN A 116 -13.36 -11.31 1.13
N LYS A 117 -13.12 -11.46 -0.18
CA LYS A 117 -11.78 -11.61 -0.72
C LYS A 117 -10.97 -10.32 -0.56
N MET A 118 -11.55 -9.17 -0.91
CA MET A 118 -10.92 -7.86 -0.78
C MET A 118 -10.61 -7.53 0.69
N ASN A 119 -11.56 -7.75 1.60
CA ASN A 119 -11.32 -7.58 3.04
C ASN A 119 -10.11 -8.40 3.53
N THR A 120 -10.03 -9.66 3.10
CA THR A 120 -8.93 -10.56 3.48
C THR A 120 -7.60 -10.10 2.88
N LEU A 121 -7.57 -9.74 1.60
CA LEU A 121 -6.32 -9.39 0.92
C LEU A 121 -5.78 -8.03 1.37
N MET A 122 -6.64 -7.03 1.53
CA MET A 122 -6.24 -5.72 2.06
C MET A 122 -5.74 -5.82 3.50
N GLY A 123 -6.37 -6.63 4.35
CA GLY A 123 -5.87 -6.91 5.69
C GLY A 123 -4.46 -7.53 5.67
N ASN A 124 -4.23 -8.51 4.78
CA ASN A 124 -2.90 -9.11 4.61
C ASN A 124 -1.85 -8.12 4.08
N LEU A 125 -2.25 -7.21 3.18
CA LEU A 125 -1.38 -6.16 2.66
C LEU A 125 -1.01 -5.17 3.78
N TYR A 126 -1.98 -4.76 4.59
CA TYR A 126 -1.74 -3.92 5.76
C TYR A 126 -0.74 -4.56 6.72
N THR A 127 -0.89 -5.85 7.04
CA THR A 127 0.07 -6.55 7.89
C THR A 127 1.48 -6.52 7.31
N ALA A 128 1.65 -6.80 6.01
CA ALA A 128 2.96 -6.75 5.37
C ALA A 128 3.60 -5.35 5.43
N VAL A 129 2.80 -4.30 5.18
CA VAL A 129 3.27 -2.91 5.29
C VAL A 129 3.64 -2.55 6.74
N SER A 130 2.79 -2.91 7.70
CA SER A 130 3.02 -2.66 9.12
C SER A 130 4.28 -3.36 9.63
N ASP A 131 4.47 -4.63 9.27
CA ASP A 131 5.67 -5.41 9.62
C ASP A 131 6.93 -4.76 9.05
N THR A 132 6.87 -4.25 7.82
CA THR A 132 7.98 -3.54 7.18
C THR A 132 8.32 -2.23 7.91
N ILE A 133 7.30 -1.43 8.25
CA ILE A 133 7.48 -0.19 9.03
C ILE A 133 8.07 -0.50 10.41
N ASN A 134 7.57 -1.53 11.08
CA ASN A 134 8.06 -1.96 12.39
C ASN A 134 9.52 -2.44 12.31
N TYR A 135 9.88 -3.17 11.25
CA TYR A 135 11.25 -3.58 10.98
C TYR A 135 12.18 -2.36 10.79
N LEU A 136 11.77 -1.38 9.98
CA LEU A 136 12.49 -0.11 9.77
C LEU A 136 12.60 0.76 11.04
N ALA A 137 11.64 0.64 11.96
CA ALA A 137 11.67 1.36 13.24
C ALA A 137 12.65 0.72 14.24
N THR A 138 12.85 -0.60 14.15
CA THR A 138 13.66 -1.37 15.10
C THR A 138 15.07 -1.68 14.59
N ASN A 139 15.31 -1.60 13.28
CA ASN A 139 16.58 -1.88 12.63
C ASN A 139 17.07 -0.66 11.85
N SER A 140 17.97 0.13 12.46
CA SER A 140 18.46 1.40 11.88
C SER A 140 19.89 1.34 11.35
N ALA A 141 20.61 0.23 11.53
CA ALA A 141 22.01 0.13 11.16
C ALA A 141 22.17 -0.28 9.68
N ILE A 142 22.01 0.69 8.78
CA ILE A 142 22.42 0.56 7.38
C ILE A 142 23.72 1.35 7.20
N ALA A 143 24.79 0.66 6.83
CA ALA A 143 26.15 1.22 6.87
C ALA A 143 26.49 2.09 5.66
N ASP A 144 25.88 1.81 4.50
CA ASP A 144 26.08 2.59 3.29
C ASP A 144 24.96 3.61 3.11
N SER A 145 25.35 4.86 2.79
CA SER A 145 24.42 5.98 2.68
C SER A 145 23.40 5.80 1.56
N CYS A 146 23.73 5.06 0.50
CA CYS A 146 22.82 4.81 -0.61
C CYS A 146 21.62 3.96 -0.16
N SER A 147 21.88 2.81 0.45
CA SER A 147 20.82 1.94 0.97
C SER A 147 20.08 2.57 2.15
N GLU A 148 20.76 3.41 2.95
CA GLU A 148 20.11 4.17 4.03
C GLU A 148 19.08 5.16 3.47
N ILE A 149 19.42 5.88 2.39
CA ILE A 149 18.48 6.77 1.70
C ILE A 149 17.29 5.97 1.16
N ALA A 150 17.54 4.85 0.47
CA ALA A 150 16.48 4.00 -0.06
C ALA A 150 15.52 3.51 1.06
N ALA A 151 16.08 3.02 2.17
CA ALA A 151 15.27 2.55 3.31
C ALA A 151 14.49 3.69 3.98
N ASN A 152 15.06 4.89 4.06
CA ASN A 152 14.35 6.06 4.59
C ASN A 152 13.22 6.51 3.65
N THR A 153 13.43 6.48 2.33
CA THR A 153 12.37 6.73 1.34
C THR A 153 11.24 5.71 1.49
N LEU A 154 11.57 4.42 1.61
CA LEU A 154 10.59 3.37 1.87
C LEU A 154 9.77 3.67 3.15
N LYS A 155 10.46 3.96 4.26
CA LYS A 155 9.84 4.29 5.55
C LYS A 155 8.86 5.46 5.48
N LEU A 156 9.21 6.51 4.74
CA LEU A 156 8.41 7.72 4.64
C LEU A 156 7.16 7.54 3.78
N ASN A 157 7.20 6.65 2.79
CA ASN A 157 6.12 6.50 1.82
C ASN A 157 5.19 5.32 2.10
N LEU A 158 5.62 4.27 2.82
CA LEU A 158 4.75 3.14 3.19
C LEU A 158 3.44 3.51 3.93
N PRO A 159 3.40 4.54 4.80
CA PRO A 159 2.15 4.96 5.44
C PRO A 159 1.04 5.42 4.48
N ILE A 160 1.32 5.63 3.20
CA ILE A 160 0.34 6.02 2.18
C ILE A 160 -0.84 5.06 2.10
N LEU A 161 -0.63 3.76 2.38
CA LEU A 161 -1.69 2.75 2.33
C LEU A 161 -2.88 3.11 3.22
N THR A 162 -2.60 3.48 4.47
CA THR A 162 -3.65 3.74 5.47
C THR A 162 -4.45 4.98 5.10
N GLU A 163 -3.79 6.03 4.64
CA GLU A 163 -4.45 7.27 4.22
C GLU A 163 -5.29 7.05 2.94
N ALA A 164 -4.76 6.32 1.96
CA ALA A 164 -5.49 5.99 0.74
C ALA A 164 -6.76 5.17 1.04
N VAL A 165 -6.64 4.13 1.86
CA VAL A 165 -7.80 3.30 2.26
C VAL A 165 -8.82 4.10 3.05
N LYS A 166 -8.39 5.02 3.93
CA LYS A 166 -9.28 5.93 4.65
C LYS A 166 -10.05 6.85 3.70
N MET A 167 -9.41 7.36 2.65
CA MET A 167 -10.09 8.13 1.61
C MET A 167 -11.13 7.26 0.89
N CYS A 168 -10.79 6.05 0.47
CA CYS A 168 -11.75 5.13 -0.16
C CYS A 168 -12.99 4.89 0.72
N GLY A 169 -12.79 4.67 2.02
CA GLY A 169 -13.91 4.43 2.95
C GLY A 169 -14.76 5.66 3.28
N SER A 170 -14.29 6.86 2.93
CA SER A 170 -14.98 8.14 3.18
C SER A 170 -15.68 8.69 1.93
N THR A 171 -15.32 8.21 0.75
CA THR A 171 -15.93 8.59 -0.53
C THR A 171 -17.21 7.83 -0.77
N SER A 172 -18.26 8.53 -1.18
CA SER A 172 -19.49 7.94 -1.70
C SER A 172 -19.35 7.75 -3.21
N PHE A 173 -19.41 6.51 -3.66
CA PHE A 173 -19.40 6.08 -5.06
C PHE A 173 -20.82 5.71 -5.49
#